data_AF-A0A924Y2P8-F1
#
_entry.id   AF-A0A924Y2P8-F1
#
_cell.length_a   1.000
_cell.length_b   1.000
_cell.length_c   1.000
_cell.angle_alpha   90.00
_cell.angle_beta   90.00
_cell.angle_gamma   90.00
#
_symmetry.space_group_name_H-M   'P 1'
#
loop_
_entity.id
_entity.type
_entity.pdbx_description
1 polymer ?
#
loop_
_entity_poly.entity_id
_entity_poly.type
_entity_poly.pdbx_seq_one_letter_code
_entity_poly.pdbx_strand_id
1 'polypeptide(L)'
;MKVGVVVFPGSNCDRDAGCAWASDLGLGETVYLWHAEAKLPSDIGAVIVPGGFSYGDALRAGAIARFAPIMTEVAAFAEAGGFVLGICNGFQILCEAGLLPGALVRNEQMRFACRHINLRVETVDTPFT
;
A
#
# COMPACT_ATOMS: atom_id res chain seq x y z
N MET A 1 5.89 15.01 8.62
CA MET A 1 4.84 14.12 9.16
C MET A 1 5.35 12.68 9.09
N LYS A 2 5.06 11.82 10.08
CA LYS A 2 5.48 10.41 10.01
C LYS A 2 4.54 9.62 9.09
N VAL A 3 5.11 8.73 8.28
CA VAL A 3 4.34 7.77 7.47
C VAL A 3 4.58 6.36 7.98
N GLY A 4 3.51 5.57 8.09
CA GLY A 4 3.60 4.13 8.31
C GLY A 4 3.74 3.39 6.99
N VAL A 5 4.77 2.56 6.79
CA VAL A 5 4.89 1.68 5.61
C VAL A 5 4.72 0.24 6.05
N VAL A 6 3.68 -0.42 5.57
CA VAL A 6 3.37 -1.80 5.97
C VAL A 6 4.34 -2.78 5.32
N VAL A 7 4.89 -3.71 6.10
CA VAL A 7 5.80 -4.76 5.63
C VAL A 7 5.12 -6.11 5.74
N PHE A 8 4.73 -6.69 4.60
CA PHE A 8 4.22 -8.06 4.52
C PHE A 8 5.34 -9.04 4.19
N PRO A 9 5.19 -10.34 4.53
CA PRO A 9 6.07 -11.37 3.99
C PRO A 9 5.94 -11.36 2.46
N GLY A 10 7.03 -11.13 1.73
CA GLY A 10 7.03 -11.05 0.26
C GLY A 10 6.77 -9.66 -0.33
N SER A 11 6.49 -8.63 0.49
CA SER A 11 6.68 -7.25 0.05
C SER A 11 8.14 -7.02 -0.35
N ASN A 12 8.37 -6.19 -1.36
CA ASN A 12 9.73 -5.91 -1.85
C ASN A 12 9.97 -4.43 -2.22
N CYS A 13 8.94 -3.58 -2.19
CA CYS A 13 9.05 -2.15 -2.42
C CYS A 13 8.75 -1.32 -1.15
N ASP A 14 8.73 -1.95 0.03
CA ASP A 14 8.57 -1.25 1.33
C ASP A 14 9.69 -0.21 1.55
N ARG A 15 10.96 -0.61 1.40
CA ARG A 15 12.10 0.31 1.49
C ARG A 15 12.06 1.41 0.45
N ASP A 16 11.66 1.10 -0.78
CA ASP A 16 11.55 2.10 -1.85
C ASP A 16 10.54 3.19 -1.47
N ALA A 17 9.37 2.80 -0.96
CA ALA A 17 8.36 3.73 -0.48
C ALA A 17 8.87 4.56 0.71
N GLY A 18 9.59 3.92 1.64
CA GLY A 18 10.18 4.60 2.79
C GLY A 18 11.25 5.63 2.42
N CYS A 19 12.13 5.30 1.46
CA CYS A 19 13.13 6.22 0.93
C CYS A 19 12.49 7.37 0.15
N ALA A 20 11.49 7.09 -0.68
CA ALA A 20 10.77 8.12 -1.43
C ALA A 20 10.18 9.19 -0.49
N TRP A 21 9.52 8.76 0.59
CA TRP A 21 8.94 9.69 1.57
C TRP A 21 9.99 10.50 2.33
N ALA A 22 10.97 9.82 2.90
CA ALA A 22 11.88 10.43 3.86
C ALA A 22 13.07 11.15 3.20
N SER A 23 13.64 10.56 2.15
CA SER A 23 14.87 11.04 1.53
C SER A 23 14.59 11.85 0.27
N ASP A 24 13.81 11.30 -0.67
CA ASP A 24 13.64 11.94 -1.98
C ASP A 24 12.69 13.15 -1.90
N LEU A 25 11.61 13.03 -1.13
CA LEU A 25 10.61 14.09 -0.96
C LEU A 25 10.81 14.91 0.33
N GLY A 26 11.54 14.38 1.32
CA GLY A 26 11.80 15.08 2.58
C GLY A 26 10.56 15.39 3.42
N LEU A 27 9.51 14.56 3.34
CA LEU A 27 8.19 14.85 3.95
C LEU A 27 8.11 14.46 5.45
N GLY A 28 9.10 13.73 5.95
CA GLY A 28 9.24 13.35 7.36
C GLY A 28 9.82 11.96 7.52
N GLU A 29 9.58 11.34 8.68
CA GLU A 29 10.15 10.03 9.01
C GLU A 29 9.27 8.88 8.52
N THR A 30 9.91 7.76 8.18
CA THR A 30 9.25 6.50 7.83
C THR A 30 9.27 5.56 9.03
N VAL A 31 8.11 5.01 9.38
CA VAL A 31 7.94 3.95 10.36
C VAL A 31 7.53 2.68 9.63
N TYR A 32 8.36 1.64 9.69
CA TYR A 32 8.03 0.35 9.11
C TYR A 32 7.13 -0.44 10.08
N LEU A 33 5.97 -0.88 9.59
CA LEU A 33 4.92 -1.54 10.36
C LEU A 33 4.87 -3.02 9.98
N TRP A 34 5.22 -3.91 10.90
CA TRP A 34 5.18 -5.33 10.59
C TRP A 34 3.74 -5.82 10.44
N HIS A 35 3.44 -6.66 9.44
CA HIS A 35 2.05 -7.06 9.14
C HIS A 35 1.28 -7.71 10.30
N ALA A 36 1.99 -8.31 11.26
CA ALA A 36 1.40 -8.95 12.44
C ALA A 36 1.23 -8.01 13.64
N GLU A 37 1.62 -6.75 13.53
CA GLU A 37 1.31 -5.73 14.54
C GLU A 37 -0.20 -5.49 14.59
N ALA A 38 -0.70 -5.25 15.80
CA ALA A 38 -2.13 -5.07 16.07
C ALA A 38 -2.50 -3.61 16.36
N LYS A 39 -1.56 -2.67 16.22
CA LYS A 39 -1.78 -1.24 16.48
C LYS A 39 -0.92 -0.41 15.56
N LEU A 40 -1.48 0.70 15.09
CA LEU A 40 -0.72 1.76 14.44
C LEU A 40 -0.13 2.71 15.50
N PRO A 41 1.11 3.20 15.35
CA PRO A 41 1.63 4.26 16.18
C PRO A 41 0.75 5.51 16.06
N SER A 42 0.44 6.16 17.18
CA SER A 42 -0.51 7.28 17.23
C SER A 42 -0.02 8.55 16.54
N ASP A 43 1.26 8.63 16.21
CA ASP A 43 1.93 9.80 15.63
C ASP A 43 2.15 9.68 14.11
N ILE A 44 1.62 8.64 13.46
CA ILE A 44 1.59 8.57 12.00
C ILE A 44 0.45 9.41 11.44
N GLY A 45 0.73 10.15 10.36
CA GLY A 45 -0.28 10.96 9.66
C GLY A 45 -0.76 10.34 8.34
N ALA A 46 -0.09 9.29 7.86
CA ALA A 46 -0.50 8.54 6.67
C ALA A 46 0.03 7.09 6.73
N VAL A 47 -0.57 6.20 5.95
CA VAL A 47 -0.14 4.82 5.75
C VAL A 47 0.11 4.54 4.28
N ILE A 48 1.21 3.87 3.96
CA ILE A 48 1.50 3.31 2.64
C ILE A 48 1.44 1.79 2.73
N VAL A 49 0.63 1.19 1.85
CA VAL A 49 0.64 -0.24 1.56
C VAL A 49 1.51 -0.43 0.30
N PRO A 50 2.72 -1.01 0.42
CA PRO A 50 3.71 -0.96 -0.66
C PRO A 50 3.46 -2.01 -1.76
N GLY A 51 4.25 -1.90 -2.82
CA GLY A 51 4.31 -2.91 -3.88
C GLY A 51 5.06 -4.18 -3.50
N GLY A 52 4.98 -5.17 -4.38
CA GLY A 52 5.70 -6.44 -4.27
C GLY A 52 4.82 -7.65 -4.59
N PHE A 53 5.09 -8.75 -3.91
CA PHE A 53 4.37 -10.02 -4.08
C PHE A 53 4.05 -10.58 -2.69
N SER A 54 3.20 -9.88 -1.93
CA SER A 54 2.83 -10.30 -0.58
C SER A 54 2.33 -11.76 -0.59
N TYR A 55 2.90 -12.59 0.29
CA TYR A 55 2.69 -14.03 0.36
C TYR A 55 2.92 -14.76 -0.98
N GLY A 56 3.79 -14.21 -1.84
CA GLY A 56 4.09 -14.73 -3.18
C GLY A 56 2.90 -14.70 -4.14
N ASP A 57 1.86 -13.91 -3.86
CA ASP A 57 0.59 -13.90 -4.59
C ASP A 57 -0.04 -15.31 -4.73
N ALA A 58 0.25 -16.20 -3.79
CA ALA A 58 0.06 -17.65 -3.94
C ALA A 58 -1.39 -18.08 -4.23
N LEU A 59 -2.37 -17.38 -3.66
CA LEU A 59 -3.79 -17.59 -3.96
C LEU A 59 -4.26 -16.64 -5.08
N ARG A 60 -4.14 -15.35 -4.81
CA ARG A 60 -4.38 -14.22 -5.71
C ARG A 60 -3.62 -13.03 -5.13
N ALA A 61 -3.20 -12.10 -5.98
CA ALA A 61 -2.39 -10.98 -5.56
C ALA A 61 -3.08 -10.18 -4.44
N GLY A 62 -2.40 -10.04 -3.31
CA GLY A 62 -2.91 -9.34 -2.12
C GLY A 62 -4.02 -10.05 -1.33
N ALA A 63 -4.58 -11.16 -1.81
CA ALA A 63 -5.76 -11.79 -1.20
C ALA A 63 -5.49 -12.46 0.16
N ILE A 64 -4.24 -12.83 0.45
CA ILE A 64 -3.85 -13.33 1.78
C ILE A 64 -3.56 -12.15 2.71
N ALA A 65 -2.91 -11.10 2.20
CA ALA A 65 -2.46 -9.96 2.98
C ALA A 65 -3.60 -9.14 3.61
N ARG A 66 -4.79 -9.11 3.01
CA ARG A 66 -5.99 -8.48 3.63
C ARG A 66 -6.34 -9.01 5.02
N PHE A 67 -5.91 -10.22 5.37
CA PHE A 67 -6.19 -10.85 6.67
C PHE A 67 -5.08 -10.59 7.70
N ALA A 68 -4.03 -9.86 7.34
CA ALA A 68 -2.98 -9.52 8.28
C ALA A 68 -3.54 -8.64 9.42
N PRO A 69 -3.14 -8.86 10.69
CA PRO A 69 -3.62 -8.09 11.83
C PRO A 69 -3.57 -6.57 11.64
N ILE A 70 -2.50 -6.06 11.02
CA ILE A 70 -2.32 -4.63 10.77
C ILE A 70 -3.41 -4.04 9.86
N MET A 71 -4.01 -4.84 8.97
CA MET A 71 -5.00 -4.34 8.02
C MET A 71 -6.31 -3.94 8.69
N THR A 72 -6.65 -4.52 9.83
CA THR A 72 -7.77 -4.06 10.67
C THR A 72 -7.54 -2.62 11.13
N GLU A 73 -6.33 -2.31 11.58
CA GLU A 73 -5.96 -0.97 12.04
C GLU A 73 -5.86 0.02 10.88
N VAL A 74 -5.34 -0.41 9.73
CA VAL A 74 -5.31 0.42 8.51
C VAL A 74 -6.72 0.78 8.06
N ALA A 75 -7.67 -0.16 8.12
CA ALA A 75 -9.06 0.12 7.81
C ALA A 75 -9.68 1.13 8.78
N ALA A 76 -9.49 0.93 10.10
CA ALA A 76 -9.97 1.87 11.12
C ALA A 76 -9.35 3.27 10.96
N PHE A 77 -8.06 3.34 10.62
CA PHE A 77 -7.37 4.60 10.33
C PHE A 77 -7.96 5.33 9.12
N ALA A 78 -8.25 4.61 8.03
CA ALA A 78 -8.91 5.17 6.85
C ALA A 78 -10.33 5.66 7.17
N GLU A 79 -11.11 4.89 7.91
CA GLU A 79 -12.47 5.27 8.35
C GLU A 79 -12.47 6.53 9.22
N ALA A 80 -11.42 6.73 10.02
CA ALA A 80 -11.22 7.95 10.81
C ALA A 80 -10.75 9.17 9.99
N GLY A 81 -10.65 9.04 8.66
CA GLY A 81 -10.23 10.11 7.75
C GLY A 81 -8.71 10.18 7.53
N GLY A 82 -7.96 9.17 7.98
CA GLY A 82 -6.53 9.05 7.72
C GLY A 82 -6.22 8.73 6.25
N PHE A 83 -5.06 9.17 5.78
CA PHE A 83 -4.64 8.96 4.39
C PHE A 83 -3.96 7.60 4.19
N VAL A 84 -4.51 6.77 3.30
CA VAL A 84 -3.95 5.47 2.94
C VAL A 84 -3.64 5.41 1.44
N LEU A 85 -2.39 5.12 1.10
CA LEU A 85 -1.91 4.99 -0.28
C LEU A 85 -1.52 3.54 -0.59
N GLY A 86 -2.14 2.93 -1.60
CA GLY A 86 -1.79 1.59 -2.08
C GLY A 86 -1.05 1.65 -3.41
N ILE A 87 0.16 1.06 -3.48
CA ILE A 87 1.00 1.08 -4.68
C ILE A 87 1.16 -0.35 -5.22
N CYS A 88 0.87 -0.58 -6.51
CA CYS A 88 1.01 -1.89 -7.16
C CYS A 88 0.27 -3.00 -6.39
N ASN A 89 0.99 -3.89 -5.68
CA ASN A 89 0.39 -4.91 -4.81
C ASN A 89 -0.43 -4.31 -3.66
N GLY A 90 -0.03 -3.15 -3.14
CA GLY A 90 -0.81 -2.43 -2.14
C GLY A 90 -2.20 -2.02 -2.63
N PHE A 91 -2.32 -1.56 -3.88
CA PHE A 91 -3.63 -1.25 -4.47
C PHE A 91 -4.53 -2.51 -4.53
N GLN A 92 -3.94 -3.64 -4.90
CA GLN A 92 -4.64 -4.94 -4.92
C GLN A 92 -5.10 -5.34 -3.52
N ILE A 93 -4.23 -5.20 -2.50
CA ILE A 93 -4.57 -5.47 -1.10
C ILE A 93 -5.72 -4.59 -0.63
N LEU A 94 -5.72 -3.30 -0.97
CA LEU A 94 -6.80 -2.38 -0.58
C LEU A 94 -8.15 -2.73 -1.23
N CYS A 95 -8.15 -3.17 -2.50
CA CYS A 95 -9.36 -3.72 -3.13
C CYS A 95 -9.83 -5.01 -2.43
N GLU A 96 -8.91 -5.94 -2.14
CA GLU A 96 -9.22 -7.19 -1.44
C GLU A 96 -9.76 -6.96 -0.03
N ALA A 97 -9.27 -5.93 0.66
CA ALA A 97 -9.72 -5.51 1.98
C ALA A 97 -11.06 -4.73 1.95
N GLY A 98 -11.55 -4.35 0.76
CA GLY A 98 -12.79 -3.58 0.60
C GLY A 98 -12.63 -2.07 0.88
N LEU A 99 -11.39 -1.58 1.02
CA LEU A 99 -11.09 -0.16 1.19
C LEU A 99 -11.13 0.61 -0.13
N LEU A 100 -10.99 -0.10 -1.25
CA LEU A 100 -11.19 0.44 -2.60
C LEU A 100 -12.22 -0.42 -3.35
N PRO A 101 -13.01 0.19 -4.26
CA PRO A 101 -13.97 -0.56 -5.04
C PRO A 101 -13.28 -1.46 -6.08
N GLY A 102 -13.98 -2.55 -6.44
CA GLY A 102 -13.56 -3.44 -7.52
C GLY A 102 -12.51 -4.47 -7.12
N ALA A 103 -11.92 -5.13 -8.13
CA ALA A 103 -10.89 -6.14 -7.97
C ALA A 103 -9.98 -6.15 -9.20
N LEU A 104 -8.70 -6.51 -9.00
CA LEU A 104 -7.74 -6.65 -10.07
C LEU A 104 -7.65 -8.10 -10.50
N VAL A 105 -7.60 -8.31 -11.80
CA VAL A 105 -7.48 -9.62 -12.42
C VAL A 105 -6.15 -9.74 -13.15
N ARG A 106 -5.84 -10.95 -13.62
CA ARG A 106 -4.64 -11.17 -14.43
C ARG A 106 -4.71 -10.33 -15.70
N ASN A 107 -3.54 -9.87 -16.14
CA ASN A 107 -3.39 -9.20 -17.43
C ASN A 107 -3.95 -10.07 -18.54
N GLU A 108 -4.56 -9.45 -19.55
CA GLU A 108 -5.11 -10.16 -20.72
C GLU A 108 -4.05 -11.02 -21.43
N GLN A 109 -2.80 -10.55 -21.52
CA GLN A 109 -1.71 -11.33 -22.12
C GLN A 109 -1.17 -12.44 -21.20
N MET A 110 -1.71 -12.60 -19.99
CA MET A 110 -1.33 -13.62 -19.00
C MET A 110 0.17 -13.63 -18.67
N ARG A 111 0.82 -12.47 -18.76
CA ARG A 111 2.25 -12.28 -18.53
C ARG A 111 2.50 -11.06 -17.65
N PHE A 112 3.57 -11.13 -16.87
CA PHE A 112 4.09 -9.98 -16.14
C PHE A 112 4.60 -8.92 -17.11
N ALA A 113 4.32 -7.65 -16.81
CA ALA A 113 4.73 -6.51 -17.63
C ALA A 113 5.53 -5.53 -16.77
N CYS A 114 6.81 -5.38 -17.08
CA CYS A 114 7.69 -4.35 -16.53
C CYS A 114 8.11 -3.43 -17.68
N ARG A 115 7.56 -2.21 -17.69
CA ARG A 115 7.79 -1.23 -18.75
C ARG A 115 7.56 0.17 -18.22
N HIS A 116 8.29 1.13 -18.75
CA HIS A 116 7.95 2.54 -18.60
C HIS A 116 6.69 2.83 -19.43
N ILE A 117 5.71 3.48 -18.80
CA ILE A 117 4.45 3.87 -19.43
C ILE A 117 4.21 5.36 -19.23
N ASN A 118 3.65 6.01 -20.25
CA ASN A 118 3.18 7.38 -20.11
C ASN A 118 1.77 7.36 -19.55
N LEU A 119 1.55 8.13 -18.49
CA LEU A 119 0.24 8.32 -17.87
C LEU A 119 -0.15 9.80 -17.98
N ARG A 120 -1.45 10.07 -18.06
CA ARG A 120 -2.01 11.42 -17.94
C ARG A 120 -2.71 11.51 -16.60
N VAL A 121 -2.49 12.62 -15.88
CA VAL A 121 -3.22 12.93 -14.66
C VAL A 121 -4.60 13.44 -15.06
N GLU A 122 -5.65 12.67 -14.76
CA GLU A 122 -7.04 13.06 -15.09
C GLU A 122 -7.62 14.07 -14.08
N THR A 123 -7.15 14.05 -12.83
CA THR A 123 -7.57 15.00 -11.79
C THR A 123 -6.45 15.22 -10.78
N VAL A 124 -6.37 16.45 -10.26
CA VAL A 124 -5.50 16.87 -9.13
C VAL A 124 -6.33 17.27 -7.90
N ASP A 125 -7.65 17.06 -7.95
CA ASP A 125 -8.53 17.27 -6.80
C ASP A 125 -8.58 15.98 -5.97
N THR A 126 -7.43 15.65 -5.35
CA THR A 126 -7.28 14.49 -4.48
C THR A 126 -6.41 14.84 -3.29
N PRO A 127 -6.50 14.13 -2.15
CA PRO A 127 -5.61 14.38 -1.02
C PRO A 127 -4.13 14.10 -1.27
N PHE A 128 -3.77 13.52 -2.42
CA PHE A 128 -2.41 13.12 -2.77
C PHE A 128 -1.75 14.01 -3.84
N THR A 129 -2.42 15.09 -4.24
CA THR A 129 -2.00 16.01 -5.32
C THR A 129 -2.08 17.45 -4.88
#